data_AF-A0A653CJY0-F1
#
_entry.id   AF-A0A653CJY0-F1
#
_cell.length_a   1.000
_cell.length_b   1.000
_cell.length_c   1.000
_cell.angle_alpha   90.00
_cell.angle_beta   90.00
_cell.angle_gamma   90.00
#
_symmetry.space_group_name_H-M   'P 1'
#
loop_
_entity.id
_entity.type
_entity.pdbx_description
1 polymer ?
#
loop_
_entity_poly.entity_id
_entity_poly.type
_entity_poly.pdbx_seq_one_letter_code
_entity_poly.pdbx_strand_id
1 'polypeptide(L)'
;MKYPHALETFFVIIHWKMRRIRCYRLQNLFVVSGIVSICFLLYLATISGDHTQQVLRKQIKVTYKHRRSSESGHSNHIYVNVTVFYETFCPACKSFITKQMYPTYRYLNGSHINLDLVPFGWAKVSTLI
;
A
#
# COMPACT_ATOMS: atom_id res chain seq x y z
N MET A 1 12.94 20.52 -16.22
CA MET A 1 13.14 19.98 -17.58
C MET A 1 12.40 18.66 -17.72
N LYS A 2 11.75 18.40 -18.87
CA LYS A 2 10.69 17.41 -19.21
C LYS A 2 9.27 17.96 -18.98
N TYR A 3 8.48 18.43 -19.96
CA TYR A 3 8.50 18.35 -21.42
C TYR A 3 7.69 19.54 -22.00
N PRO A 4 8.26 20.42 -22.85
CA PRO A 4 7.49 21.44 -23.57
C PRO A 4 7.37 21.15 -25.09
N HIS A 5 7.15 19.89 -25.48
CA HIS A 5 7.05 19.50 -26.91
C HIS A 5 5.85 18.59 -27.25
N ALA A 6 4.98 18.28 -26.28
CA ALA A 6 3.84 17.38 -26.51
C ALA A 6 2.55 18.10 -26.93
N LEU A 7 2.49 19.44 -26.85
CA LEU A 7 1.27 20.20 -27.19
C LEU A 7 1.25 20.67 -28.66
N GLU A 8 2.42 20.83 -29.29
CA GLU A 8 2.51 21.24 -30.69
C GLU A 8 2.12 20.11 -31.67
N THR A 9 2.30 18.84 -31.28
CA THR A 9 1.90 17.69 -32.11
C THR A 9 0.39 17.48 -32.16
N PHE A 10 -0.37 17.94 -31.16
CA PHE A 10 -1.83 17.82 -31.16
C PHE A 10 -2.51 18.77 -32.16
N PHE A 11 -1.98 19.97 -32.36
CA PHE A 11 -2.56 20.94 -33.31
C PHE A 11 -2.43 20.49 -34.77
N VAL A 12 -1.33 19.84 -35.14
CA VAL A 12 -1.11 19.35 -36.51
C VAL A 12 -2.07 18.19 -36.87
N ILE A 13 -2.39 17.32 -35.91
CA ILE A 13 -3.31 16.19 -36.13
C ILE A 13 -4.77 16.67 -36.26
N ILE A 14 -5.19 17.64 -35.45
CA ILE A 14 -6.54 18.23 -35.53
C ILE A 14 -6.70 19.00 -36.86
N HIS A 15 -5.69 19.75 -37.28
CA HIS A 15 -5.75 20.49 -38.54
C HIS A 15 -5.71 19.59 -39.78
N TRP A 16 -4.98 18.46 -39.75
CA TRP A 16 -4.98 17.48 -40.84
C TRP A 16 -6.30 16.72 -40.96
N LYS A 17 -6.96 16.43 -39.83
CA LYS A 17 -8.30 15.80 -39.80
C LYS A 17 -9.38 16.73 -40.36
N MET A 18 -9.20 18.05 -40.22
CA MET A 18 -10.18 19.09 -40.61
C MET A 18 -10.04 19.58 -42.06
N ARG A 19 -9.09 19.08 -42.86
CA ARG A 19 -8.97 19.40 -44.30
C ARG A 19 -9.59 18.38 -45.24
N ARG A 20 -10.10 17.25 -44.74
CA ARG A 20 -10.69 16.16 -45.56
C ARG A 20 -12.19 15.98 -45.37
N ILE A 21 -12.91 17.05 -45.00
CA ILE A 21 -14.37 17.04 -44.85
C ILE A 21 -14.95 18.24 -45.62
N ARG A 22 -14.91 18.17 -46.95
CA ARG A 22 -16.03 18.67 -47.76
C ARG A 22 -16.95 17.49 -48.01
N CYS A 23 -18.25 17.74 -48.00
CA CYS A 23 -19.35 16.77 -48.09
C CYS A 23 -19.80 16.13 -46.77
N TYR A 24 -20.25 16.93 -45.81
CA TYR A 24 -21.39 16.53 -44.96
C TYR A 24 -22.37 17.69 -44.87
N ARG A 25 -23.05 17.90 -46.00
CA ARG A 25 -24.12 18.86 -46.22
C ARG A 25 -25.34 18.39 -45.42
N LEU A 26 -25.81 19.22 -44.49
CA LEU A 26 -27.20 19.32 -44.01
C LEU A 26 -27.88 18.20 -43.18
N GLN A 27 -27.15 17.35 -42.45
CA GLN A 27 -27.78 16.37 -41.53
C GLN A 27 -27.22 16.30 -40.10
N ASN A 28 -26.32 17.22 -39.72
CA ASN A 28 -25.56 17.17 -38.46
C ASN A 28 -25.95 18.21 -37.39
N LEU A 29 -26.96 19.05 -37.61
CA LEU A 29 -27.34 20.07 -36.63
C LEU A 29 -28.02 19.46 -35.37
N PHE A 30 -28.76 18.37 -35.54
CA PHE A 30 -29.47 17.70 -34.44
C PHE A 30 -28.53 16.89 -33.53
N VAL A 31 -27.52 16.23 -34.11
CA VAL A 31 -26.57 15.40 -33.36
C VAL A 31 -25.65 16.26 -32.49
N VAL A 32 -25.16 17.38 -33.03
CA VAL A 32 -24.29 18.31 -32.28
C VAL A 32 -25.06 18.99 -31.14
N SER A 33 -26.32 19.39 -31.38
CA SER A 33 -27.19 19.92 -30.32
C SER A 33 -27.46 18.90 -29.21
N GLY A 34 -27.73 17.64 -29.60
CA GLY A 34 -27.94 16.55 -28.65
C GLY A 34 -26.73 16.27 -27.76
N ILE A 35 -25.52 16.25 -28.34
CA ILE A 35 -24.28 16.05 -27.58
C ILE A 35 -24.05 17.19 -26.59
N VAL A 36 -24.24 18.45 -27.00
CA VAL A 36 -24.06 19.61 -26.11
C VAL A 36 -25.08 19.60 -24.97
N SER A 37 -26.34 19.24 -25.24
CA SER A 37 -27.39 19.10 -24.22
C SER A 37 -27.09 17.99 -23.21
N ILE A 38 -26.68 16.81 -23.69
CA ILE A 38 -26.28 15.69 -22.83
C ILE A 38 -25.07 16.07 -21.97
N CYS A 39 -24.05 16.71 -22.56
CA CYS A 39 -22.89 17.18 -21.82
C CYS A 39 -23.26 18.22 -20.75
N PHE A 40 -24.19 19.14 -21.03
CA PHE A 40 -24.65 20.13 -20.06
C PHE A 40 -25.41 19.49 -18.90
N LEU A 41 -26.29 18.51 -19.17
CA LEU A 41 -27.00 17.77 -18.12
C LEU A 41 -26.06 16.94 -17.24
N LEU A 42 -25.06 16.29 -17.84
CA LEU A 42 -24.04 15.55 -17.08
C LEU A 42 -23.20 16.50 -16.22
N TYR A 43 -22.84 17.67 -16.75
CA TYR A 43 -22.11 18.69 -16.00
C TYR A 43 -22.93 19.22 -14.80
N LEU A 44 -24.20 19.55 -15.01
CA LEU A 44 -25.09 19.97 -13.91
C LEU A 44 -25.29 18.86 -12.87
N ALA A 45 -25.39 17.59 -13.29
CA ALA A 45 -25.48 16.46 -12.37
C ALA A 45 -24.21 16.25 -11.54
N THR A 46 -23.03 16.65 -12.05
CA THR A 46 -21.79 16.61 -11.27
C THR A 46 -21.71 17.76 -10.25
N ILE A 47 -22.27 18.93 -10.55
CA ILE A 47 -22.25 20.09 -9.65
C ILE A 47 -23.16 19.87 -8.42
N SER A 48 -24.29 19.16 -8.58
CA SER A 48 -25.23 18.92 -7.48
C SER A 48 -24.76 17.88 -6.45
N GLY A 49 -23.66 17.16 -6.70
CA GLY A 49 -23.21 16.04 -5.87
C GLY A 49 -22.13 16.34 -4.80
N ASP A 50 -21.61 17.56 -4.69
CA ASP A 50 -20.32 17.79 -4.00
C ASP A 50 -20.43 18.05 -2.47
N HIS A 51 -21.54 18.65 -1.99
CA HIS A 51 -21.54 19.13 -0.59
C HIS A 51 -21.68 18.02 0.47
N THR A 52 -22.43 16.94 0.19
CA THR A 52 -22.64 15.82 1.14
C THR A 52 -21.48 14.82 1.16
N GLN A 53 -20.74 14.68 0.06
CA GLN A 53 -19.64 13.73 -0.07
C GLN A 53 -18.41 14.13 0.76
N GLN A 54 -18.15 15.43 0.94
CA GLN A 54 -17.01 15.88 1.72
C GLN A 54 -17.21 15.68 3.22
N VAL A 55 -18.41 15.92 3.74
CA VAL A 55 -18.74 15.68 5.15
C VAL A 55 -18.63 14.18 5.44
N LEU A 56 -19.23 13.33 4.61
CA LEU A 56 -19.15 11.88 4.78
C LEU A 56 -17.70 11.38 4.66
N ARG A 57 -16.92 11.82 3.66
CA ARG A 57 -15.50 11.43 3.55
C ARG A 57 -14.65 11.88 4.72
N LYS A 58 -14.88 13.08 5.26
CA LYS A 58 -14.17 13.57 6.45
C LYS A 58 -14.54 12.73 7.67
N GLN A 59 -15.83 12.45 7.88
CA GLN A 59 -16.28 11.58 8.98
C GLN A 59 -15.74 10.15 8.83
N ILE A 60 -15.86 9.53 7.65
CA ILE A 60 -15.28 8.20 7.36
C ILE A 60 -13.77 8.18 7.63
N LYS A 61 -13.02 9.22 7.22
CA LYS A 61 -11.57 9.29 7.45
C LYS A 61 -11.21 9.47 8.92
N VAL A 62 -12.00 10.24 9.67
CA VAL A 62 -11.85 10.43 11.13
C VAL A 62 -12.19 9.15 11.87
N THR A 63 -13.33 8.52 11.57
CA THR A 63 -13.75 7.24 12.17
C THR A 63 -12.76 6.12 11.86
N TYR A 64 -12.23 6.06 10.64
CA TYR A 64 -11.15 5.13 10.27
C TYR A 64 -9.84 5.39 11.03
N LYS A 65 -9.44 6.66 11.18
CA LYS A 65 -8.22 7.04 11.90
C LYS A 65 -8.35 6.76 13.40
N HIS A 66 -9.52 7.02 13.99
CA HIS A 66 -9.78 6.74 15.41
C HIS A 66 -9.84 5.24 15.68
N ARG A 67 -10.46 4.44 14.81
CA ARG A 67 -10.48 2.97 14.93
C ARG A 67 -9.07 2.36 14.93
N ARG A 68 -8.13 2.91 14.14
CA ARG A 68 -6.73 2.44 14.14
C ARG A 68 -5.95 2.76 15.43
N SER A 69 -6.44 3.68 16.27
CA SER A 69 -5.83 3.99 17.57
C SER A 69 -6.50 3.25 18.75
N SER A 70 -7.66 2.64 18.54
CA SER A 70 -8.39 1.84 19.54
C SER A 70 -8.52 0.35 19.18
N GLU A 71 -7.98 -0.07 18.03
CA GLU A 71 -7.48 -1.43 17.81
C GLU A 71 -6.09 -1.60 18.44
N SER A 72 -5.95 -1.23 19.72
CA SER A 72 -5.26 -2.09 20.68
C SER A 72 -6.22 -3.22 21.08
N GLY A 73 -6.82 -3.87 20.07
CA GLY A 73 -7.28 -5.23 20.25
C GLY A 73 -6.03 -6.02 20.60
N HIS A 74 -6.15 -6.91 21.58
CA HIS A 74 -5.14 -7.90 21.86
C HIS A 74 -4.87 -8.67 20.56
N SER A 75 -3.92 -8.20 19.76
CA SER A 75 -3.36 -8.98 18.69
C SER A 75 -2.81 -10.19 19.42
N ASN A 76 -3.51 -11.32 19.28
CA ASN A 76 -2.90 -12.63 19.49
C ASN A 76 -1.83 -12.74 18.42
N HIS A 77 -0.74 -11.98 18.62
CA HIS A 77 0.43 -12.04 17.80
C HIS A 77 1.01 -13.40 18.15
N ILE A 78 0.83 -14.35 17.25
CA ILE A 78 1.24 -15.72 17.47
C ILE A 78 2.77 -15.72 17.39
N TYR A 79 3.40 -15.65 18.56
CA TYR A 79 4.83 -15.82 18.70
C TYR A 79 5.14 -17.29 18.91
N VAL A 80 6.20 -17.76 18.27
CA VAL A 80 6.82 -19.02 18.64
C VAL A 80 7.84 -18.73 19.73
N ASN A 81 7.61 -19.25 20.93
CA ASN A 81 8.58 -19.18 22.02
C ASN A 81 9.71 -20.19 21.74
N VAL A 82 10.94 -19.72 21.70
CA VAL A 82 12.13 -20.53 21.45
C VAL A 82 13.16 -20.23 22.54
N THR A 83 13.51 -21.24 23.32
CA THR A 83 14.61 -21.15 24.31
C THR A 83 15.78 -22.01 23.84
N VAL A 84 16.95 -21.40 23.73
CA VAL A 84 18.18 -22.08 23.30
C VAL A 84 19.16 -22.14 24.45
N PHE A 85 19.40 -23.36 24.93
CA PHE A 85 20.49 -23.62 25.87
C PHE A 85 21.78 -23.85 25.08
N TYR A 86 22.81 -23.07 25.39
CA TYR A 86 24.08 -23.15 24.67
C TYR A 86 25.27 -23.02 25.61
N GLU A 87 26.44 -23.41 25.11
CA GLU A 87 27.73 -23.22 25.76
C GLU A 87 28.63 -22.41 24.82
N THR A 88 29.32 -21.40 25.37
CA THR A 88 30.17 -20.49 24.59
C THR A 88 31.35 -21.21 23.94
N PHE A 89 31.92 -22.21 24.62
CA PHE A 89 33.05 -22.96 24.11
C PHE A 89 32.64 -24.07 23.12
N CYS A 90 31.39 -24.52 23.13
CA CYS A 90 30.91 -25.58 22.24
C CYS A 90 30.94 -25.16 20.75
N PRO A 91 31.68 -25.88 19.87
CA PRO A 91 31.75 -25.58 18.43
C PRO A 91 30.39 -25.71 17.72
N ALA A 92 29.59 -26.72 18.09
CA ALA A 92 28.28 -26.95 17.49
C ALA A 92 27.28 -25.84 17.86
N CYS A 93 27.27 -25.38 19.12
CA CYS A 93 26.45 -24.26 19.57
C CYS A 93 26.78 -22.98 18.78
N LYS A 94 28.06 -22.65 18.62
CA LYS A 94 28.50 -21.52 17.78
C LYS A 94 28.02 -21.65 16.34
N SER A 95 28.17 -22.83 15.74
CA SER A 95 27.73 -23.10 14.37
C SER A 95 26.21 -22.99 14.23
N PHE A 96 25.43 -23.52 15.16
CA PHE A 96 23.97 -23.41 15.18
C PHE A 96 23.52 -21.94 15.27
N ILE A 97 24.06 -21.20 16.23
CA ILE A 97 23.69 -19.78 16.45
C ILE A 97 24.02 -18.95 15.20
N THR A 98 25.22 -19.10 14.64
CA THR A 98 25.70 -18.25 13.54
C THR A 98 25.12 -18.63 12.18
N LYS A 99 24.92 -19.92 11.90
CA LYS A 99 24.54 -20.39 10.56
C LYS A 99 23.04 -20.67 10.40
N GLN A 100 22.31 -20.90 11.49
CA GLN A 100 20.90 -21.31 11.42
C GLN A 100 20.00 -20.33 12.18
N MET A 101 20.21 -20.19 13.49
CA MET A 101 19.30 -19.44 14.35
C MET A 101 19.33 -17.94 14.04
N TYR A 102 20.50 -17.29 14.06
CA TYR A 102 20.61 -15.85 13.85
C TYR A 102 20.15 -15.41 12.44
N PRO A 103 20.51 -16.10 11.35
CA PRO A 103 19.97 -15.79 10.03
C PRO A 103 18.45 -15.90 9.96
N THR A 104 17.86 -16.93 10.58
CA THR A 104 16.40 -17.12 10.61
C THR A 104 15.72 -16.02 11.41
N TYR A 105 16.24 -15.67 12.58
CA TYR A 105 15.71 -14.60 13.42
C TYR A 105 15.75 -13.24 12.68
N ARG A 106 16.85 -12.96 11.97
CA ARG A 106 16.99 -11.75 11.15
C ARG A 106 16.04 -11.74 9.95
N TYR A 107 15.88 -12.86 9.25
CA TYR A 107 14.93 -12.99 8.13
C TYR A 107 13.50 -12.69 8.56
N LEU A 108 13.12 -13.14 9.77
CA LEU A 108 11.80 -12.91 10.34
C LEU A 108 11.66 -11.54 11.03
N ASN A 109 12.66 -10.66 10.94
CA ASN A 109 12.70 -9.34 11.59
C ASN A 109 12.37 -9.35 13.09
N GLY A 110 12.58 -10.48 13.78
CA GLY A 110 12.20 -10.65 15.19
C GLY A 110 10.70 -10.50 15.49
N SER A 111 9.83 -10.43 14.47
CA SER A 111 8.40 -10.17 14.71
C SER A 111 7.64 -11.41 15.12
N HIS A 112 8.08 -12.62 14.77
CA HIS A 112 7.31 -13.87 14.99
C HIS A 112 7.95 -14.86 15.97
N ILE A 113 9.11 -14.53 16.53
CA ILE A 113 9.85 -15.39 17.46
C ILE A 113 10.12 -14.62 18.74
N ASN A 114 9.71 -15.21 19.86
CA ASN A 114 10.14 -14.78 21.19
C ASN A 114 11.33 -15.66 21.60
N LEU A 115 12.55 -15.12 21.47
CA LEU A 115 13.80 -15.86 21.61
C LEU A 115 14.44 -15.62 22.97
N ASP A 116 14.75 -16.70 23.69
CA ASP A 116 15.52 -16.69 24.93
C ASP A 116 16.82 -17.50 24.77
N LEU A 117 17.95 -16.93 25.21
CA LEU A 117 19.28 -17.52 25.08
C LEU A 117 19.87 -17.77 26.47
N VAL A 118 20.03 -19.04 26.83
CA VAL A 118 20.48 -19.45 28.16
C VAL A 118 21.89 -20.05 28.07
N PRO A 119 22.93 -19.35 28.58
CA PRO A 119 24.28 -19.90 28.64
C PRO A 119 24.38 -20.89 29.80
N PHE A 120 24.30 -22.18 29.49
CA PHE A 120 24.39 -23.27 30.48
C PHE A 120 25.06 -24.50 29.88
N GLY A 121 24.48 -25.04 28.80
CA GLY A 121 25.01 -26.22 28.11
C GLY A 121 25.18 -27.43 29.02
N TRP A 122 26.40 -27.97 29.11
CA TRP A 122 26.75 -29.12 29.98
C TRP A 122 27.33 -28.73 31.34
N ALA A 123 27.23 -27.46 31.74
CA ALA A 123 27.62 -27.05 33.07
C ALA A 123 26.84 -27.83 34.14
N LYS A 124 27.52 -28.25 35.20
CA LYS A 124 26.90 -28.88 36.37
C LYS A 124 26.90 -27.90 37.52
N VAL A 125 25.72 -27.70 38.12
CA VAL A 125 25.60 -26.94 39.36
C VAL A 125 25.59 -27.94 40.50
N SER A 126 26.66 -27.94 41.29
CA SER A 126 26.66 -28.60 42.59
C SER A 126 26.11 -27.62 43.62
N THR A 127 24.88 -27.85 44.06
CA THR A 127 24.30 -27.12 45.18
C THR A 127 25.02 -27.54 46.46
N LEU A 128 25.86 -26.67 47.01
CA LEU A 128 26.36 -26.83 48.38
C LEU A 128 25.24 -26.33 49.30
N ILE A 129 24.46 -27.25 49.84
CA ILE A 129 23.57 -27.04 51.00
C ILE A 129 24.27 -27.67 52.20
#